data_AF-A0A2A5Y9H4-F1
#
_entry.id   AF-A0A2A5Y9H4-F1
#
_cell.length_a   1.000
_cell.length_b   1.000
_cell.length_c   1.000
_cell.angle_alpha   90.00
_cell.angle_beta   90.00
_cell.angle_gamma   90.00
#
_symmetry.space_group_name_H-M   'P 1'
#
loop_
_entity.id
_entity.type
_entity.pdbx_description
1 polymer ?
#
loop_
_entity_poly.entity_id
_entity_poly.type
_entity_poly.pdbx_seq_one_letter_code
_entity_poly.pdbx_strand_id
1 'polypeptide(L)' 'MALKFPGLKRHSANDPRAKSALKTLTWRVLASTDTLIIAWVLTGSFTLAGSIMSVEIVTKMFLYYAHERAWSRFM' A
#
# COMPACT_ATOMS: atom_id res chain seq x y z
N MET A 1 49.03 -21.78 12.58
CA MET A 1 48.32 -22.39 11.44
C MET A 1 46.82 -22.35 11.75
N ALA A 2 46.12 -21.29 11.35
CA ALA A 2 44.71 -21.07 11.65
C ALA A 2 43.86 -21.40 10.41
N LEU A 3 42.86 -22.27 10.58
CA LEU A 3 41.98 -22.75 9.52
C LEU A 3 41.08 -21.60 8.99
N LYS A 4 41.22 -21.32 7.70
CA LYS A 4 40.40 -20.35 6.96
C LYS A 4 39.09 -21.03 6.54
N PHE A 5 38.03 -20.82 7.32
CA PHE A 5 36.69 -21.29 6.93
C PHE A 5 36.16 -20.44 5.76
N PRO A 6 35.76 -21.05 4.63
CA PRO A 6 35.26 -20.32 3.47
C PRO A 6 33.89 -19.69 3.80
N GLY A 7 33.73 -18.43 3.41
CA GLY A 7 32.55 -17.63 3.68
C GLY A 7 31.26 -18.29 3.18
N LEU A 8 30.39 -18.65 4.12
CA LEU A 8 28.97 -18.86 3.87
C LEU A 8 28.42 -17.57 3.24
N LYS A 9 28.09 -17.61 1.95
CA LYS A 9 27.27 -16.58 1.31
C LYS A 9 25.89 -16.64 1.97
N ARG A 10 25.65 -15.78 2.97
CA ARG A 10 24.27 -15.46 3.37
C ARG A 10 23.61 -14.87 2.14
N HIS A 11 22.67 -15.59 1.53
CA HIS A 11 21.71 -14.98 0.60
C HIS A 11 20.96 -13.91 1.41
N SER A 12 21.45 -12.67 1.29
CA SER A 12 20.86 -11.53 1.95
C SER A 12 19.54 -11.26 1.25
N ALA A 13 18.43 -11.60 1.92
CA ALA A 13 17.08 -11.17 1.55
C ALA A 13 16.90 -9.64 1.72
N ASN A 14 17.93 -8.85 1.38
CA ASN A 14 17.97 -7.40 1.38
C ASN A 14 17.90 -6.89 -0.06
N ASP A 15 16.85 -7.28 -0.80
CA ASP A 15 16.51 -6.51 -1.99
C ASP A 15 15.70 -5.28 -1.53
N PRO A 16 16.26 -4.06 -1.56
CA PRO A 16 15.55 -2.87 -1.09
C PRO A 16 14.24 -2.64 -1.84
N ARG A 17 14.12 -3.16 -3.07
CA ARG A 17 12.89 -3.08 -3.88
C ARG A 17 11.78 -3.97 -3.35
N ALA A 18 12.10 -5.21 -2.96
CA ALA A 18 11.13 -6.15 -2.41
C ALA A 18 10.56 -5.66 -1.05
N LYS A 19 11.42 -5.07 -0.20
CA LYS A 19 10.99 -4.46 1.07
C LYS A 19 10.05 -3.28 0.84
N SER A 20 10.34 -2.41 -0.13
CA SER A 20 9.47 -1.28 -0.46
C SER A 20 8.12 -1.73 -1.02
N ALA A 21 8.11 -2.73 -1.92
CA ALA A 21 6.86 -3.28 -2.45
C ALA A 21 5.98 -3.92 -1.36
N LEU A 22 6.58 -4.72 -0.48
CA LEU A 22 5.89 -5.29 0.68
C LEU A 22 5.34 -4.21 1.60
N LYS A 23 6.13 -3.18 1.90
CA LYS A 23 5.69 -2.06 2.73
C LYS A 23 4.50 -1.32 2.11
N THR A 24 4.55 -1.04 0.81
CA THR A 24 3.43 -0.40 0.09
C THR A 24 2.19 -1.29 0.10
N LEU A 25 2.34 -2.60 -0.12
CA LEU A 25 1.21 -3.53 -0.08
C LEU A 25 0.56 -3.57 1.31
N THR A 26 1.36 -3.72 2.37
CA THR A 26 0.87 -3.68 3.75
C THR A 26 0.13 -2.39 4.05
N TRP A 27 0.68 -1.24 3.62
CA TRP A 27 0.03 0.04 3.81
C TRP A 27 -1.31 0.14 3.08
N ARG A 28 -1.40 -0.38 1.85
CA ARG A 28 -2.64 -0.37 1.07
C ARG A 28 -3.70 -1.29 1.68
N VAL A 29 -3.31 -2.47 2.15
CA VAL A 29 -4.24 -3.40 2.81
C VAL A 29 -4.78 -2.78 4.09
N LEU A 30 -3.91 -2.18 4.91
CA LEU A 30 -4.34 -1.49 6.14
C LEU A 30 -5.31 -0.35 5.84
N ALA A 31 -4.99 0.53 4.88
CA ALA A 31 -5.85 1.67 4.54
C ALA A 31 -7.22 1.26 3.98
N SER A 32 -7.26 0.26 3.10
CA SER A 32 -8.52 -0.27 2.57
C SER A 32 -9.36 -0.95 3.66
N THR A 33 -8.70 -1.68 4.57
CA THR A 33 -9.36 -2.39 5.67
C THR A 33 -9.94 -1.41 6.68
N ASP A 34 -9.19 -0.37 7.03
CA ASP A 34 -9.64 0.72 7.90
C ASP A 34 -10.92 1.37 7.36
N THR A 35 -10.93 1.76 6.09
CA THR A 35 -12.11 2.40 5.47
C THR A 35 -13.34 1.47 5.50
N LEU A 36 -13.15 0.19 5.23
CA LEU A 36 -14.23 -0.80 5.29
C LEU A 36 -14.75 -0.98 6.72
N ILE A 37 -13.86 -1.03 7.73
CA ILE A 37 -14.25 -1.17 9.14
C ILE A 37 -15.00 0.08 9.60
N ILE A 38 -14.46 1.29 9.34
CA ILE A 38 -15.11 2.55 9.71
C ILE A 38 -16.50 2.63 9.06
N ALA A 39 -16.58 2.37 7.76
CA ALA A 39 -17.85 2.41 7.05
C ALA A 39 -18.84 1.38 7.61
N TRP A 40 -18.38 0.17 7.93
CA TRP A 40 -19.21 -0.87 8.52
C TRP A 40 -19.71 -0.50 9.92
N VAL A 41 -18.85 0.05 10.77
CA VAL A 41 -19.24 0.52 12.11
C VAL A 41 -20.27 1.64 12.04
N LEU A 42 -20.14 2.55 11.08
CA LEU A 42 -21.06 3.69 10.92
C LEU A 42 -22.41 3.30 10.32
N THR A 43 -22.43 2.33 9.39
CA THR A 43 -23.65 1.98 8.64
C THR A 43 -24.31 0.68 9.10
N GLY A 44 -23.60 -0.16 9.85
CA GLY A 44 -24.03 -1.50 10.26
C GLY A 44 -24.16 -2.51 9.12
N SER A 45 -23.88 -2.13 7.87
CA SER A 45 -24.10 -2.95 6.67
C SER A 45 -22.82 -3.19 5.89
N PHE A 46 -22.46 -4.47 5.71
CA PHE A 46 -21.27 -4.85 4.97
C PHE A 46 -21.35 -4.50 3.48
N THR A 47 -22.55 -4.61 2.88
CA THR A 47 -22.80 -4.25 1.48
C THR A 47 -22.53 -2.77 1.22
N LEU A 48 -22.93 -1.91 2.16
CA LEU A 48 -22.76 -0.46 2.05
C LEU A 48 -21.30 -0.06 2.31
N ALA A 49 -20.65 -0.68 3.30
CA ALA A 49 -19.23 -0.51 3.57
C ALA A 49 -18.33 -0.91 2.38
N GLY A 50 -18.62 -2.05 1.74
CA GLY A 50 -17.93 -2.49 0.53
C GLY A 50 -18.13 -1.52 -0.63
N SER A 51 -19.32 -0.92 -0.75
CA SER A 51 -19.59 0.10 -1.77
C SER A 51 -18.77 1.37 -1.52
N ILE A 52 -18.67 1.83 -0.27
CA ILE A 52 -17.85 3.00 0.12
C ILE A 52 -16.37 2.74 -0.18
N MET A 53 -15.83 1.59 0.23
CA MET A 53 -14.46 1.18 -0.08
C MET A 53 -14.18 1.18 -1.60
N SER A 54 -15.14 0.70 -2.40
CA SER A 54 -15.02 0.67 -3.87
C SER A 54 -14.93 2.08 -4.44
N VAL A 55 -15.80 2.98 -3.98
CA VAL A 55 -15.82 4.39 -4.38
C VAL A 55 -14.55 5.12 -3.91
N GLU A 56 -14.02 4.81 -2.73
CA GLU A 56 -12.78 5.39 -2.21
C GLU A 56 -11.59 5.15 -3.16
N ILE A 57 -11.43 3.92 -3.63
CA ILE A 57 -10.36 3.54 -4.57
C ILE A 57 -10.49 4.35 -5.87
N VAL A 58 -11.70 4.38 -6.44
CA VAL A 58 -11.98 5.10 -7.69
C VAL A 58 -11.74 6.60 -7.51
N THR A 59 -12.25 7.18 -6.43
CA THR A 59 -12.12 8.61 -6.12
C THR A 59 -10.66 9.01 -5.95
N LYS A 60 -9.84 8.20 -5.26
CA LYS A 60 -8.39 8.45 -5.12
C LYS A 60 -7.67 8.44 -6.47
N MET A 61 -8.04 7.55 -7.40
CA MET A 61 -7.46 7.53 -8.74
C MET A 61 -7.78 8.82 -9.51
N PHE A 62 -9.05 9.25 -9.49
CA PHE A 62 -9.46 10.51 -10.11
C PHE A 62 -8.79 11.73 -9.47
N LEU A 63 -8.73 11.78 -8.13
CA LEU A 63 -8.06 12.86 -7.41
C LEU A 63 -6.56 12.91 -7.71
N TYR A 64 -5.88 11.76 -7.78
CA TYR A 64 -4.46 11.72 -8.13
C TYR A 64 -4.23 12.26 -9.55
N TYR A 65 -5.03 11.80 -10.51
CA TYR A 65 -4.94 12.29 -11.89
C TYR A 65 -5.24 13.79 -11.99
N ALA A 66 -6.30 14.25 -11.32
CA ALA A 66 -6.67 15.67 -11.30
C ALA A 66 -5.59 16.52 -10.61
N HIS A 67 -4.99 16.02 -9.52
CA HIS A 67 -3.90 16.66 -8.82
C HIS A 67 -2.68 16.80 -9.74
N GLU A 68 -2.26 15.71 -10.40
CA GLU A 68 -1.15 15.73 -11.35
C GLU A 68 -1.41 16.70 -12.50
N ARG A 69 -2.65 16.74 -13.01
CA ARG A 69 -3.05 17.67 -14.08
C ARG A 69 -3.08 19.12 -13.62
N ALA A 70 -3.61 19.41 -12.43
CA ALA A 70 -3.59 20.74 -11.84
C ALA A 70 -2.15 21.20 -11.59
N TRP A 71 -1.30 20.33 -11.05
CA TRP A 71 0.11 20.63 -10.79
C TRP A 71 0.90 20.90 -12.07
N SER A 72 0.68 20.11 -13.14
CA SER A 72 1.27 20.35 -14.47
C SER A 72 0.81 21.64 -15.15
N ARG A 73 -0.23 22.29 -14.61
CA ARG A 73 -0.73 23.59 -15.08
C ARG A 73 -0.15 24.75 -14.27
N PHE A 74 0.25 24.49 -13.03
CA PHE A 74 0.83 25.48 -12.11
C PHE A 74 2.36 25.52 -12.17
N MET A 75 3.03 24.39 -12.44
CA MET A 75 4.47 24.28 -12.73
C MET A 75 4.68 23.85 -14.18
#